data_AF-A0A832WEM6-F1
#
_entry.id   AF-A0A832WEM6-F1
#
_cell.length_a   1.000
_cell.length_b   1.000
_cell.length_c   1.000
_cell.angle_alpha   90.00
_cell.angle_beta   90.00
_cell.angle_gamma   90.00
#
_symmetry.space_group_name_H-M   'P 1'
#
loop_
_entity.id
_entity.type
_entity.pdbx_description
1 polymer ?
#
loop_
_entity_poly.entity_id
_entity_poly.type
_entity_poly.pdbx_seq_one_letter_code
_entity_poly.pdbx_strand_id
1 'polypeptide(L)'
;MEINNILDAFLYDDVSEILQYCDCKYNGKTVEFRLVNDEFGVIDEIEFAKDGGWSNEFSEEIDEDIQLILDAIDNAPYEVFHKSDVGAKLKLNRESIKPQNVPKHFKTDFYIDEEGPIEFTLIKNIVELD
;
A
#
# COMPACT_ATOMS: atom_id res chain seq x y z
N MET A 1 18.37 -5.06 -2.48
CA MET A 1 18.59 -4.41 -3.79
C MET A 1 17.34 -3.66 -4.20
N GLU A 2 17.42 -2.45 -4.76
CA GLU A 2 16.22 -1.71 -5.19
C GLU A 2 15.74 -2.17 -6.58
N ILE A 3 14.42 -2.34 -6.74
CA ILE A 3 13.78 -2.69 -8.02
C ILE A 3 12.60 -1.76 -8.31
N ASN A 4 12.25 -1.59 -9.59
CA ASN A 4 11.15 -0.71 -9.98
C ASN A 4 9.80 -1.42 -9.93
N ASN A 5 9.74 -2.67 -10.36
CA ASN A 5 8.53 -3.48 -10.37
C ASN A 5 8.76 -4.75 -9.56
N ILE A 6 7.80 -5.22 -8.75
CA ILE A 6 7.96 -6.45 -7.96
C ILE A 6 8.32 -7.66 -8.83
N LEU A 7 7.83 -7.71 -10.08
CA LEU A 7 8.12 -8.80 -11.01
C LEU A 7 9.59 -8.84 -11.45
N ASP A 8 10.34 -7.75 -11.28
CA ASP A 8 11.78 -7.73 -11.52
C ASP A 8 12.52 -8.64 -10.52
N ALA A 9 11.92 -8.98 -9.37
CA ALA A 9 12.49 -9.91 -8.41
C ALA A 9 12.73 -11.31 -9.02
N PHE A 10 11.88 -11.75 -9.96
CA PHE A 10 12.04 -13.04 -10.67
C PHE A 10 13.27 -13.11 -11.59
N LEU A 11 13.99 -12.00 -11.77
CA LEU A 11 15.24 -11.97 -12.53
C LEU A 11 16.47 -12.31 -11.67
N TYR A 12 16.29 -12.40 -10.34
CA TYR A 12 17.34 -12.71 -9.39
C TYR A 12 17.20 -14.15 -8.88
N ASP A 13 18.35 -14.80 -8.71
CA ASP A 13 18.44 -16.07 -8.00
C ASP A 13 18.49 -15.80 -6.48
N ASP A 14 17.97 -16.74 -5.67
CA ASP A 14 18.03 -16.73 -4.20
C ASP A 14 17.36 -15.51 -3.52
N VAL A 15 16.16 -15.13 -3.98
CA VAL A 15 15.33 -14.10 -3.31
C VAL A 15 14.75 -14.65 -2.01
N SER A 16 15.00 -13.96 -0.89
CA SER A 16 14.45 -14.33 0.42
C SER A 16 13.10 -13.64 0.69
N GLU A 17 13.05 -12.31 0.49
CA GLU A 17 11.85 -11.51 0.67
C GLU A 17 11.83 -10.29 -0.26
N ILE A 18 10.64 -9.76 -0.50
CA ILE A 18 10.43 -8.51 -1.24
C ILE A 18 9.67 -7.51 -0.37
N LEU A 19 10.37 -6.44 0.00
CA LEU A 19 9.87 -5.35 0.83
C LEU A 19 9.32 -4.22 -0.05
N GLN A 20 8.03 -3.94 0.05
CA GLN A 20 7.39 -2.83 -0.66
C GLN A 20 7.03 -1.72 0.33
N TYR A 21 7.74 -0.60 0.26
CA TYR A 21 7.52 0.57 1.12
C TYR A 21 6.43 1.45 0.51
N CYS A 22 5.42 1.75 1.31
CA CYS A 22 4.23 2.45 0.90
C CYS A 22 3.91 3.61 1.85
N ASP A 23 3.29 4.65 1.31
CA ASP A 23 2.61 5.66 2.11
C ASP A 23 1.09 5.55 1.91
N CYS A 24 0.33 5.83 2.96
CA CYS A 24 -1.12 5.97 2.87
C CYS A 24 -1.52 7.34 3.42
N LYS A 25 -2.26 8.11 2.62
CA LYS A 25 -2.63 9.50 2.92
C LYS A 25 -4.14 9.67 2.92
N TYR A 26 -4.63 10.34 3.96
CA TYR A 26 -6.02 10.73 4.08
C TYR A 26 -6.13 11.93 5.03
N ASN A 27 -6.96 12.92 4.68
CA ASN A 27 -7.17 14.16 5.44
C ASN A 27 -5.89 14.84 6.00
N GLY A 28 -4.83 14.91 5.20
CA GLY A 28 -3.55 15.50 5.63
C GLY A 28 -2.76 14.66 6.65
N LYS A 29 -3.25 13.49 7.04
CA LYS A 29 -2.51 12.46 7.79
C LYS A 29 -1.76 11.55 6.82
N THR A 30 -0.70 10.94 7.31
CA THR A 30 0.10 9.97 6.55
C THR A 30 0.52 8.84 7.47
N VAL A 31 0.30 7.60 7.03
CA VAL A 31 0.84 6.40 7.66
C VAL A 31 1.85 5.78 6.71
N GLU A 32 3.06 5.56 7.19
CA GLU A 32 4.09 4.82 6.49
C GLU A 32 4.03 3.35 6.89
N PHE A 33 3.96 2.47 5.89
CA PHE A 33 3.89 1.03 6.09
C PHE A 33 4.70 0.31 5.01
N ARG A 34 5.03 -0.96 5.24
CA ARG A 34 5.64 -1.81 4.22
C ARG A 34 4.91 -3.14 4.15
N LEU A 35 4.82 -3.67 2.94
CA LEU A 35 4.39 -5.04 2.67
C LEU A 35 5.64 -5.91 2.63
N VAL A 36 5.68 -6.93 3.48
CA VAL A 36 6.69 -7.98 3.44
C VAL A 36 6.10 -9.10 2.62
N ASN A 37 6.71 -9.34 1.45
CA ASN A 37 6.27 -10.39 0.55
C ASN A 37 7.29 -11.53 0.55
N ASP A 38 6.80 -12.75 0.37
CA ASP A 38 7.64 -13.91 0.11
C ASP A 38 8.36 -13.82 -1.26
N GLU A 39 9.19 -14.81 -1.56
CA GLU A 39 9.91 -14.95 -2.83
C GLU A 39 9.00 -14.96 -4.08
N PHE A 40 7.70 -15.22 -3.92
CA PHE A 40 6.72 -15.24 -5.00
C PHE A 40 5.91 -13.94 -5.12
N GLY A 41 6.17 -12.96 -4.26
CA GLY A 41 5.41 -11.71 -4.19
C GLY A 41 4.04 -11.88 -3.56
N VAL A 42 3.86 -12.86 -2.67
CA VAL A 42 2.65 -12.99 -1.84
C VAL A 42 2.91 -12.26 -0.52
N ILE A 43 2.00 -11.37 -0.15
CA ILE A 43 2.09 -10.61 1.11
C ILE A 43 1.99 -11.60 2.27
N ASP A 44 3.01 -11.63 3.11
CA ASP A 44 3.07 -12.41 4.34
C ASP A 44 2.74 -11.52 5.55
N GLU A 45 3.38 -10.35 5.64
CA GLU A 45 3.21 -9.42 6.75
C GLU A 45 3.05 -7.95 6.29
N ILE A 46 2.40 -7.15 7.14
CA ILE A 46 2.30 -5.70 7.00
C ILE A 46 2.92 -5.07 8.25
N GLU A 47 3.90 -4.20 8.05
CA GLU A 47 4.59 -3.50 9.13
C GLU A 47 4.46 -1.99 9.00
N PHE A 48 4.34 -1.32 10.14
CA PHE A 48 4.27 0.13 10.27
C PHE A 48 5.61 0.71 10.70
N ALA A 49 5.92 1.91 10.24
CA ALA A 49 7.12 2.62 10.68
C ALA A 49 7.05 2.91 12.19
N LYS A 50 8.13 2.60 12.91
CA LYS A 50 8.24 2.83 14.36
C LYS A 50 9.67 3.08 14.79
N ASP A 51 9.95 4.26 15.35
CA ASP A 51 11.24 4.64 15.95
C ASP A 51 12.50 4.20 15.16
N GLY A 52 12.50 4.45 13.85
CA GLY A 52 13.63 4.10 12.98
C GLY A 52 13.70 2.61 12.58
N GLY A 53 12.67 1.84 12.88
CA GLY A 53 12.46 0.46 12.45
C GLY A 53 11.03 0.21 11.97
N TRP A 54 10.62 -1.05 12.03
CA TRP A 54 9.35 -1.55 11.50
C TRP A 54 8.69 -2.47 12.53
N SER A 55 7.36 -2.44 12.60
CA SER A 55 6.60 -3.22 13.58
C SER A 55 5.23 -3.63 13.05
N ASN A 56 4.80 -4.84 13.38
CA ASN A 56 3.44 -5.33 13.07
C ASN A 56 2.32 -4.60 13.83
N GLU A 57 2.66 -3.72 14.78
CA GLU A 57 1.70 -2.92 15.53
C GLU A 57 1.91 -1.43 15.26
N PHE A 58 0.83 -0.76 14.85
CA PHE A 58 0.79 0.70 14.81
C PHE A 58 0.85 1.27 16.24
N SER A 59 1.76 2.22 16.47
CA SER A 59 2.10 2.67 17.83
C SER A 59 1.88 4.16 18.10
N GLU A 60 1.43 4.92 17.10
CA GLU A 60 1.11 6.34 17.27
C GLU A 60 -0.32 6.55 17.79
N GLU A 61 -0.68 7.81 18.04
CA GLU A 61 -2.03 8.18 18.46
C GLU A 61 -3.06 7.86 17.37
N ILE A 62 -4.07 7.07 17.71
CA ILE A 62 -5.14 6.67 16.79
C ILE A 62 -6.32 7.64 16.95
N ASP A 63 -6.48 8.51 15.96
CA ASP A 63 -7.71 9.29 15.74
C ASP A 63 -8.60 8.64 14.66
N GLU A 64 -9.75 9.25 14.35
CA GLU A 64 -10.70 8.69 13.38
C GLU A 64 -10.11 8.57 11.97
N ASP A 65 -9.28 9.52 11.54
CA ASP A 65 -8.67 9.53 10.21
C ASP A 65 -7.57 8.46 10.10
N ILE A 66 -6.75 8.32 11.15
CA ILE A 66 -5.76 7.25 11.24
C ILE A 66 -6.44 5.89 11.27
N GLN A 67 -7.54 5.73 12.03
CA GLN A 67 -8.29 4.47 12.04
C GLN A 67 -8.79 4.10 10.64
N LEU A 68 -9.30 5.06 9.86
CA LEU A 68 -9.72 4.82 8.47
C LEU A 68 -8.55 4.41 7.58
N ILE A 69 -7.37 5.01 7.76
CA ILE A 69 -6.16 4.60 7.05
C ILE A 69 -5.77 3.15 7.39
N LEU A 70 -5.76 2.80 8.68
CA LEU A 70 -5.43 1.44 9.12
C LEU A 70 -6.43 0.41 8.59
N ASP A 71 -7.73 0.70 8.68
CA ASP A 71 -8.78 -0.14 8.12
C ASP A 71 -8.61 -0.31 6.59
N ALA A 72 -8.21 0.75 5.90
CA ALA A 72 -7.93 0.68 4.46
C ALA A 72 -6.68 -0.15 4.16
N ILE A 73 -5.63 -0.04 4.99
CA ILE A 73 -4.40 -0.83 4.85
C ILE A 73 -4.71 -2.33 4.98
N ASP A 74 -5.54 -2.72 5.94
CA ASP A 74 -5.88 -4.12 6.18
C ASP A 74 -6.74 -4.75 5.07
N ASN A 75 -7.42 -3.92 4.28
CA ASN A 75 -8.40 -4.39 3.29
C ASN A 75 -8.07 -4.01 1.83
N ALA A 76 -6.93 -3.36 1.58
CA ALA A 76 -6.57 -2.89 0.26
C ALA A 76 -6.19 -4.05 -0.69
N PRO A 77 -6.61 -4.00 -1.97
CA PRO A 77 -6.19 -4.96 -2.99
C PRO A 77 -4.80 -4.60 -3.55
N TYR A 78 -3.75 -4.93 -2.79
CA TYR A 78 -2.36 -4.59 -3.11
C TYR A 78 -1.82 -5.25 -4.39
N GLU A 79 -2.51 -6.21 -4.98
CA GLU A 79 -2.12 -6.84 -6.25
C GLU A 79 -2.06 -5.82 -7.41
N VAL A 80 -2.62 -4.63 -7.23
CA VAL A 80 -2.44 -3.50 -8.15
C VAL A 80 -0.96 -3.06 -8.24
N PHE A 81 -0.21 -3.15 -7.14
CA PHE A 81 1.22 -2.86 -7.12
C PHE A 81 2.04 -3.94 -7.79
N HIS A 82 1.52 -5.16 -7.94
CA HIS A 82 2.23 -6.22 -8.68
C HIS A 82 2.27 -5.99 -10.18
N LYS A 83 1.42 -5.09 -10.67
CA LYS A 83 1.30 -4.75 -12.10
C LYS A 83 1.80 -3.36 -12.43
N SER A 84 2.39 -2.67 -11.44
CA SER A 84 2.72 -1.26 -11.53
C SER A 84 4.12 -1.00 -10.98
N ASP A 85 4.77 0.04 -11.50
CA ASP A 85 6.11 0.44 -11.06
C ASP A 85 6.04 1.31 -9.79
N VAL A 86 7.19 1.50 -9.13
CA VAL A 86 7.36 2.51 -8.08
C VAL A 86 6.76 3.86 -8.52
N GLY A 87 5.97 4.47 -7.62
CA GLY A 87 5.15 5.65 -7.88
C GLY A 87 3.69 5.32 -8.23
N ALA A 88 3.33 4.04 -8.34
CA ALA A 88 1.96 3.60 -8.50
C ALA A 88 1.07 4.09 -7.36
N LYS A 89 -0.17 4.46 -7.69
CA LYS A 89 -1.16 4.94 -6.74
C LYS A 89 -2.41 4.08 -6.74
N LEU A 90 -2.87 3.70 -5.56
CA LEU A 90 -4.15 3.06 -5.34
C LEU A 90 -5.02 4.02 -4.54
N LYS A 91 -6.24 4.28 -5.00
CA LYS A 91 -7.17 5.20 -4.34
C LYS A 91 -8.41 4.45 -3.87
N LEU A 92 -8.72 4.54 -2.58
CA LEU A 92 -9.88 3.92 -1.95
C LEU A 92 -10.86 4.98 -1.42
N ASN A 93 -12.13 4.60 -1.29
CA ASN A 93 -13.22 5.45 -0.79
C ASN A 93 -13.68 4.98 0.59
N ARG A 94 -14.06 5.91 1.47
CA ARG A 94 -14.50 5.65 2.86
C ARG A 94 -15.68 4.69 2.98
N GLU A 95 -16.70 4.81 2.12
CA GLU A 95 -17.87 3.90 2.13
C GLU A 95 -17.61 2.55 1.42
N SER A 96 -16.41 2.37 0.84
CA SER A 96 -16.14 1.30 -0.11
C SER A 96 -14.82 0.60 0.19
N ILE A 97 -14.83 -0.27 1.20
CA ILE A 97 -14.05 -1.51 1.15
C ILE A 97 -14.71 -2.48 0.13
N LYS A 98 -15.11 -1.98 -1.05
CA LYS A 98 -15.73 -2.72 -2.17
C LYS A 98 -15.46 -2.00 -3.49
N PRO A 99 -15.37 -2.72 -4.62
CA PRO A 99 -15.17 -2.11 -5.94
C PRO A 99 -16.37 -1.23 -6.35
N GLN A 100 -16.09 -0.02 -6.83
CA GLN A 100 -17.10 0.90 -7.34
C GLN A 100 -17.76 0.39 -8.63
N ASN A 101 -19.09 0.45 -8.69
CA ASN A 101 -19.86 0.31 -9.93
C ASN A 101 -20.08 1.70 -10.55
N VAL A 102 -19.15 2.16 -11.38
CA VAL A 102 -19.29 3.43 -12.12
C VAL A 102 -19.90 3.16 -13.51
N PRO A 103 -20.96 3.87 -13.94
CA PRO A 103 -21.42 3.83 -15.32
C PRO A 103 -20.32 4.35 -16.26
N LYS A 104 -20.01 3.59 -17.32
CA LYS A 104 -18.89 3.79 -18.28
C LYS A 104 -18.71 5.20 -18.89
N HIS A 105 -19.64 6.12 -18.68
CA HIS A 105 -19.69 7.42 -19.37
C HIS A 105 -19.25 8.61 -18.50
N PHE A 106 -18.99 8.42 -17.20
CA PHE A 106 -18.41 9.45 -16.34
C PHE A 106 -16.90 9.21 -16.17
N LYS A 107 -16.08 10.09 -16.79
CA LYS A 107 -14.62 10.16 -16.58
C LYS A 107 -14.28 11.11 -15.45
N THR A 108 -14.80 10.85 -14.26
CA THR A 108 -14.38 11.59 -13.07
C THR A 108 -14.10 10.58 -11.98
N ASP A 109 -12.98 10.79 -11.32
CA ASP A 109 -12.63 10.18 -10.05
C ASP A 109 -13.72 10.59 -9.03
N PHE A 110 -14.84 9.89 -9.01
CA PHE A 110 -15.93 10.15 -8.07
C PHE A 110 -15.53 9.59 -6.71
N TYR A 111 -15.19 10.49 -5.80
CA TYR A 111 -15.04 10.18 -4.37
C TYR A 111 -16.32 10.56 -3.64
N ILE A 112 -16.76 9.70 -2.74
CA ILE A 112 -17.98 9.91 -1.96
C ILE A 112 -17.71 10.83 -0.76
N ASP A 113 -16.46 10.91 -0.34
CA ASP A 113 -16.02 11.72 0.80
C ASP A 113 -15.75 13.18 0.42
N GLU A 114 -16.15 14.11 1.29
CA GLU A 114 -15.84 15.55 1.17
C GLU A 114 -14.34 15.82 1.31
N GLU A 115 -13.60 14.94 2.00
CA GLU A 115 -12.16 15.09 2.23
C GLU A 115 -11.28 14.35 1.20
N GLY A 116 -11.92 13.65 0.26
CA GLY A 116 -11.26 12.98 -0.86
C GLY A 116 -10.85 11.54 -0.59
N PRO A 117 -10.01 10.94 -1.46
CA PRO A 117 -9.64 9.53 -1.34
C PRO A 117 -8.66 9.26 -0.20
N ILE A 118 -8.70 8.02 0.27
CA ILE A 118 -7.55 7.39 0.90
C ILE A 118 -6.59 6.99 -0.23
N GLU A 119 -5.41 7.61 -0.29
CA GLU A 119 -4.44 7.41 -1.36
C GLU A 119 -3.22 6.65 -0.85
N PHE A 120 -2.98 5.48 -1.43
CA PHE A 120 -1.79 4.67 -1.23
C PHE A 120 -0.79 4.96 -2.35
N THR A 121 0.48 5.18 -2.03
CA THR A 121 1.55 5.25 -3.03
C THR A 121 2.62 4.21 -2.73
N LEU A 122 3.00 3.45 -3.76
CA LEU A 122 4.18 2.61 -3.70
C LEU A 122 5.41 3.52 -3.84
N ILE A 123 6.21 3.63 -2.79
CA ILE A 123 7.37 4.53 -2.74
C ILE A 123 8.64 3.85 -3.21
N LYS A 124 8.80 2.57 -2.89
CA LYS A 124 10.04 1.84 -3.15
C LYS A 124 9.83 0.33 -3.02
N ASN A 125 10.54 -0.46 -3.82
CA ASN A 125 10.67 -1.89 -3.61
C ASN A 125 12.14 -2.24 -3.31
N ILE A 126 12.36 -3.15 -2.35
CA ILE A 126 13.66 -3.75 -2.05
C ILE A 126 13.52 -5.27 -2.11
N VAL A 127 14.43 -5.93 -2.81
CA VAL A 127 14.61 -7.38 -2.78
C VAL A 127 15.74 -7.71 -1.80
N GLU A 128 15.48 -8.60 -0.85
CA GLU A 128 16.53 -9.21 -0.04
C GLU A 128 16.93 -10.56 -0.67
N LEU A 129 18.22 -10.87 -0.60
CA LEU A 129 18.82 -12.06 -1.19
C LEU A 129 19.54 -12.83 -0.08
N ASP A 130 19.54 -14.17 -0.16
CA ASP A 130 20.25 -15.06 0.76
C ASP A 130 21.73 -15.30 0.39
#